data_AF-A0A9D8LTB1-F1
#
_entry.id   AF-A0A9D8LTB1-F1
#
_cell.length_a   1.000
_cell.length_b   1.000
_cell.length_c   1.000
_cell.angle_alpha   90.00
_cell.angle_beta   90.00
_cell.angle_gamma   90.00
#
_symmetry.space_group_name_H-M   'P 1'
#
loop_
_entity.id
_entity.type
_entity.pdbx_description
1 polymer ?
#
loop_
_entity_poly.entity_id
_entity_poly.type
_entity_poly.pdbx_seq_one_letter_code
_entity_poly.pdbx_strand_id
1 'polypeptide(L)' 'MPAPQTSVASRPGCPHFEVGRDREGFWIAVDTHGRGGGYFASLDAALHYARFSAGREPGGVTLATRPLELLPPRLS' A
#
# COMPACT_ATOMS: atom_id res chain seq x y z
N MET A 1 33.26 -6.99 1.34
CA MET A 1 32.34 -5.86 1.58
C MET A 1 31.16 -6.01 0.66
N PRO A 2 29.92 -6.17 1.13
CA PRO A 2 28.76 -6.05 0.24
C PRO A 2 28.46 -4.56 -0.03
N ALA A 3 28.03 -4.25 -1.25
CA ALA A 3 27.70 -2.90 -1.71
C ALA A 3 26.56 -2.28 -0.87
N PRO A 4 26.46 -0.94 -0.76
CA PRO A 4 25.27 -0.30 -0.24
C PRO A 4 24.12 -0.62 -1.19
N GLN A 5 23.31 -1.61 -0.83
CA GLN A 5 21.99 -1.73 -1.42
C GLN A 5 21.23 -0.49 -0.96
N THR A 6 21.17 0.52 -1.82
CA THR A 6 20.20 1.62 -1.75
C THR A 6 18.81 1.07 -2.03
N SER A 7 18.44 -0.03 -1.37
CA SER A 7 17.06 -0.31 -1.11
C SER A 7 16.69 0.76 -0.09
N VAL A 8 15.85 1.70 -0.49
CA VAL A 8 15.04 2.48 0.46
C VAL A 8 14.20 1.47 1.24
N ALA A 9 14.85 0.77 2.17
CA ALA A 9 14.19 -0.10 3.12
C ALA A 9 13.25 0.84 3.86
N SER A 10 11.95 0.72 3.57
CA SER A 10 10.90 1.39 4.30
C SER A 10 11.27 1.27 5.77
N ARG A 11 11.53 2.41 6.43
CA ARG A 11 12.04 2.43 7.81
C ARG A 11 11.14 1.49 8.63
N PRO A 12 11.69 0.50 9.35
CA PRO A 12 10.89 -0.43 10.12
C PRO A 12 10.10 0.37 11.16
N GLY A 13 8.82 0.63 10.87
CA GLY A 13 7.96 1.50 11.68
C GLY A 13 6.91 2.26 10.87
N CYS A 14 7.19 2.65 9.62
CA CYS A 14 6.26 3.45 8.82
C CYS A 14 5.32 2.52 8.01
N PRO A 15 3.99 2.65 8.13
CA PRO A 15 3.07 1.87 7.30
C PRO A 15 3.25 2.25 5.82
N HIS A 16 3.36 1.22 4.97
CA HIS A 16 3.55 1.39 3.53
C HIS A 16 2.34 0.80 2.82
N PHE A 17 1.66 1.63 2.04
CA PHE A 17 0.47 1.27 1.30
C PHE A 17 0.77 1.10 -0.19
N GLU A 18 0.20 0.06 -0.77
CA GLU A 18 0.16 -0.16 -2.21
C GLU A 18 -1.24 0.21 -2.72
N VAL A 19 -1.32 1.06 -3.74
CA VAL A 19 -2.58 1.52 -4.34
C VAL A 19 -2.62 1.07 -5.80
N GLY A 20 -3.68 0.39 -6.20
CA GLY A 20 -3.78 -0.21 -7.53
C GLY A 20 -5.19 -0.65 -7.85
N ARG A 21 -5.36 -1.34 -8.97
CA ARG A 21 -6.65 -1.93 -9.33
C ARG A 21 -6.65 -3.41 -9.03
N ASP A 22 -7.81 -3.96 -8.71
CA ASP A 22 -8.02 -5.40 -8.69
C ASP A 22 -8.24 -5.95 -10.12
N ARG A 23 -8.46 -7.26 -10.27
CA ARG A 23 -8.73 -7.90 -11.57
C ARG A 23 -10.04 -7.44 -12.22
N GLU A 24 -11.02 -7.04 -11.42
CA GLU A 24 -12.31 -6.49 -11.86
C GLU A 24 -12.23 -4.98 -12.15
N GLY A 25 -11.12 -4.33 -11.79
CA GLY A 25 -10.84 -2.93 -12.08
C GLY A 25 -11.21 -1.95 -10.97
N PHE A 26 -11.65 -2.42 -9.80
CA PHE A 26 -11.90 -1.59 -8.63
C PHE A 26 -10.59 -1.09 -8.03
N TRP A 27 -10.58 0.13 -7.51
CA TRP A 27 -9.41 0.67 -6.84
C TRP A 27 -9.27 0.08 -5.44
N ILE A 28 -8.08 -0.41 -5.11
CA ILE A 28 -7.72 -0.95 -3.80
C ILE A 28 -6.56 -0.14 -3.25
N ALA A 29 -6.59 0.12 -1.94
CA ALA A 29 -5.39 0.45 -1.15
C ALA A 29 -5.18 -0.65 -0.11
N VAL A 30 -3.97 -1.18 -0.02
CA VAL A 30 -3.61 -2.23 0.94
C VAL A 30 -2.30 -1.91 1.64
N ASP A 31 -2.26 -2.03 2.96
CA ASP A 31 -1.01 -1.99 3.73
C ASP A 31 -0.21 -3.26 3.45
N THR A 32 1.06 -3.08 3.08
CA THR A 32 2.00 -4.17 2.80
C THR A 32 2.27 -5.07 4.00
N HIS A 33 1.95 -4.63 5.22
CA HIS A 33 2.04 -5.43 6.44
C HIS A 33 0.71 -6.12 6.79
N GLY A 34 -0.30 -6.04 5.93
CA GLY A 34 -1.60 -6.69 6.11
C GLY A 34 -2.44 -6.11 7.24
N ARG A 35 -2.15 -4.89 7.72
CA ARG A 35 -2.85 -4.28 8.86
C ARG A 35 -4.14 -3.56 8.48
N GLY A 36 -4.35 -3.27 7.21
CA GLY A 36 -5.53 -2.56 6.75
C GLY A 36 -5.56 -2.37 5.24
N GLY A 37 -6.73 -2.02 4.73
CA GLY A 37 -6.97 -1.74 3.33
C GLY A 37 -8.45 -1.64 3.02
N GLY A 38 -8.77 -1.39 1.76
CA GLY A 38 -10.16 -1.35 1.31
C GLY A 38 -10.32 -1.13 -0.18
N TYR A 39 -11.56 -1.23 -0.62
CA TYR A 39 -12.01 -0.87 -1.96
C TYR A 39 -12.46 0.59 -1.99
N PHE A 40 -12.16 1.26 -3.10
CA PHE A 40 -12.43 2.67 -3.30
C PHE A 40 -13.08 2.88 -4.67
N ALA A 41 -13.95 3.90 -4.75
CA ALA A 41 -14.60 4.28 -6.00
C ALA A 41 -13.61 4.85 -7.04
N SER A 42 -12.50 5.44 -6.59
CA SER A 42 -11.55 6.19 -7.42
C SER A 42 -10.12 6.09 -6.91
N LEU A 43 -9.15 6.30 -7.81
CA LEU A 43 -7.73 6.40 -7.46
C LEU A 43 -7.47 7.50 -6.43
N ASP A 44 -8.11 8.65 -6.57
CA ASP A 44 -7.95 9.78 -5.64
C ASP A 44 -8.37 9.40 -4.22
N ALA A 45 -9.52 8.75 -4.06
CA ALA A 45 -10.00 8.26 -2.77
C ALA A 45 -9.04 7.22 -2.15
N ALA A 46 -8.52 6.30 -2.96
CA ALA A 46 -7.54 5.30 -2.52
C ALA A 46 -6.22 5.96 -2.08
N LEU A 47 -5.71 6.94 -2.85
CA LEU A 47 -4.52 7.71 -2.51
C LEU A 47 -4.72 8.55 -1.25
N HIS A 48 -5.89 9.18 -1.09
CA HIS A 48 -6.22 9.98 0.08
C HIS A 48 -6.20 9.10 1.35
N TYR A 49 -6.86 7.94 1.31
CA TYR A 49 -6.82 6.98 2.39
C TYR A 49 -5.38 6.53 2.69
N ALA A 50 -4.64 6.06 1.67
CA ALA A 50 -3.28 5.56 1.83
C ALA A 50 -2.34 6.60 2.43
N ARG A 51 -2.41 7.87 1.99
CA ARG A 51 -1.61 8.97 2.54
C ARG A 51 -1.99 9.32 3.97
N PHE A 52 -3.29 9.35 4.26
CA PHE A 52 -3.78 9.60 5.61
C PHE A 52 -3.29 8.52 6.58
N SER A 53 -3.34 7.25 6.16
CA SER A 53 -2.91 6.10 6.96
C SER A 53 -1.38 5.91 7.02
N ALA A 54 -0.65 6.26 5.96
CA ALA A 54 0.82 6.22 5.92
C ALA A 54 1.46 7.29 6.82
N GLY A 55 0.73 8.37 7.11
CA GLY A 55 1.26 9.56 7.78
C GLY A 55 2.03 10.48 6.82
N ARG A 56 2.78 11.44 7.37
CA ARG A 56 3.56 12.44 6.60
C ARG A 56 4.88 11.90 6.05
N GLU A 57 5.04 10.58 5.93
CA GLU A 57 6.28 9.98 5.45
C GLU A 57 6.32 10.00 3.91
N PRO A 58 7.27 10.71 3.28
CA PRO A 58 7.46 10.64 1.84
C PRO A 58 7.86 9.21 1.43
N GLY A 59 7.11 8.61 0.51
CA GLY A 59 7.32 7.23 0.05
C GLY A 59 6.51 6.16 0.79
N GLY A 60 5.60 6.54 1.69
CA GLY A 60 4.67 5.60 2.35
C GLY A 60 3.55 5.08 1.45
N VAL A 61 3.48 5.50 0.18
CA VAL A 61 2.48 5.05 -0.80
C VAL A 61 3.14 4.76 -2.15
N THR A 62 2.90 3.57 -2.70
CA THR A 62 3.36 3.16 -4.03
C THR A 62 2.18 2.77 -4.91
N LEU A 63 2.23 3.10 -6.20
CA LEU A 63 1.26 2.62 -7.18
C LEU A 63 1.63 1.21 -7.66
N ALA A 64 0.70 0.28 -7.54
CA ALA A 64 0.86 -1.06 -8.06
C ALA A 64 0.67 -1.08 -9.58
N THR A 65 1.62 -1.70 -10.28
CA THR A 65 1.49 -2.03 -11.70
C THR A 65 0.85 -3.39 -11.93
N ARG A 66 0.68 -4.19 -10.88
CA ARG A 66 0.01 -5.50 -10.87
C ARG A 66 -1.38 -5.40 -10.24
N PRO A 67 -2.30 -6.34 -10.57
CA PRO A 67 -3.56 -6.42 -9.86
C PRO A 67 -3.35 -6.62 -8.36
N LEU A 68 -4.07 -5.86 -7.56
CA LEU A 68 -4.10 -6.01 -6.11
C LEU A 68 -5.24 -6.92 -5.70
N GLU A 69 -5.01 -7.69 -4.64
CA GLU A 69 -6.04 -8.51 -4.02
C GLU A 69 -6.12 -8.09 -2.55
N LEU A 70 -7.31 -7.69 -2.10
CA LEU A 70 -7.55 -7.45 -0.68
C LEU A 70 -7.65 -8.82 -0.02
N LEU A 71 -6.59 -9.24 0.69
CA LEU A 71 -6.61 -10.50 1.41
C LEU A 71 -7.78 -10.49 2.42
N PRO A 72 -8.52 -11.60 2.54
CA PRO A 72 -9.58 -11.69 3.54
C PRO A 72 -8.97 -11.48 4.94
N PRO A 73 -9.74 -10.92 5.89
CA PRO A 73 -9.27 -10.75 7.25
C PRO A 73 -8.85 -12.13 7.79
N ARG A 74 -7.59 -12.23 8.26
CA ARG A 74 -7.12 -13.41 8.98
C ARG A 74 -7.94 -13.53 10.26
N LEU A 75 -8.90 -14.46 10.28
CA LEU A 75 -9.58 -14.88 11.51
C LEU A 75 -8.52 -15.59 12.37
N SER A 76 -8.12 -14.96 13.48
CA SER A 76 -7.31 -15.57 14.55
C SER A 76 -8.21 -16.20 15.61
#